data_AF-E3VLL0-F1
#
_entry.id   AF-E3VLL0-F1
#
_cell.length_a   1.000
_cell.length_b   1.000
_cell.length_c   1.000
_cell.angle_alpha   90.00
_cell.angle_beta   90.00
_cell.angle_gamma   90.00
#
_symmetry.space_group_name_H-M   'P 1'
#
loop_
_entity.id
_entity.type
_entity.pdbx_description
1 polymer ?
#
loop_
_entity_poly.entity_id
_entity_poly.type
_entity_poly.pdbx_seq_one_letter_code
_entity_poly.pdbx_strand_id
1 'polypeptide(L)'
;MEGVDGTGYRASWWTQFYCILWRSWLSVLKDPMLVKVRLLQTAMVASLIGSIYFGQVLDQDGVMNINGSLFLFLTNMTFQNVFAVINVFSAELPVFLREKRSRLYRVDTYFLGKTIAELPLFIAVPFVFTSITYP
;
A
#
# COMPACT_ATOMS: atom_id res chain seq x y z
N MET A 1 21.48 -34.71 5.70
CA MET A 1 20.51 -34.41 4.62
C MET A 1 19.14 -34.33 5.28
N GLU A 2 18.84 -33.24 5.98
CA GLU A 2 17.66 -33.15 6.84
C GLU A 2 16.78 -31.98 6.40
N GLY A 3 15.47 -32.24 6.32
CA GLY A 3 14.46 -31.19 6.21
C GLY A 3 13.77 -31.03 4.85
N VAL A 4 13.76 -32.04 3.98
CA VAL A 4 12.84 -32.01 2.82
C VAL A 4 11.50 -32.59 3.26
N ASP A 5 10.57 -31.70 3.65
CA ASP A 5 9.17 -32.07 3.79
C ASP A 5 8.65 -32.60 2.44
N GLY A 6 7.72 -33.55 2.46
CA GLY A 6 7.23 -34.37 1.32
C GLY A 6 6.64 -33.62 0.11
N THR A 7 6.79 -32.30 0.04
CA THR A 7 6.42 -31.41 -1.07
C THR A 7 7.64 -30.82 -1.81
N GLY A 8 8.87 -31.13 -1.39
CA GLY A 8 10.09 -30.68 -2.07
C GLY A 8 10.57 -29.27 -1.69
N TYR A 9 10.05 -28.70 -0.61
CA TYR A 9 10.48 -27.42 -0.04
C TYR A 9 11.36 -27.64 1.20
N ARG A 10 12.35 -26.77 1.42
CA ARG A 10 13.39 -26.90 2.47
C ARG A 10 12.98 -26.43 3.87
N ALA A 11 11.83 -25.77 4.01
CA ALA A 11 11.38 -25.18 5.27
C ALA A 11 9.87 -25.34 5.46
N SER A 12 9.42 -25.43 6.71
CA SER A 12 7.99 -25.50 7.04
C SER A 12 7.24 -24.23 6.60
N TRP A 13 5.96 -24.37 6.29
CA TRP A 13 5.09 -23.30 5.78
C TRP A 13 5.07 -22.05 6.70
N TRP A 14 5.02 -22.28 8.02
CA TRP A 14 5.01 -21.21 9.02
C TRP A 14 6.33 -20.43 9.10
N THR A 15 7.45 -21.13 8.98
CA THR A 15 8.79 -20.52 9.00
C THR A 15 9.01 -19.67 7.75
N GLN A 16 8.54 -20.13 6.58
CA GLN A 16 8.55 -19.34 5.35
C GLN A 16 7.71 -18.08 5.49
N PHE A 17 6.50 -18.19 6.05
CA PHE A 17 5.58 -17.08 6.27
C PHE A 17 6.19 -15.99 7.17
N TYR A 18 6.70 -16.37 8.34
CA TYR A 18 7.26 -15.41 9.30
C TYR A 18 8.49 -14.67 8.74
N CYS A 19 9.36 -15.39 8.02
CA CYS A 19 10.57 -14.81 7.44
C CYS A 19 10.23 -13.79 6.33
N ILE A 20 9.26 -14.11 5.47
CA ILE A 20 8.75 -13.19 4.44
C ILE A 20 8.08 -11.97 5.08
N LEU A 21 7.25 -12.17 6.11
CA LEU A 21 6.56 -11.10 6.82
C LEU A 21 7.56 -10.12 7.45
N TRP A 22 8.59 -10.63 8.14
CA TRP A 22 9.66 -9.80 8.70
C TRP A 22 10.42 -9.02 7.63
N ARG A 23 10.78 -9.67 6.52
CA ARG A 23 11.50 -9.04 5.41
C ARG A 23 10.66 -7.95 4.74
N SER A 24 9.39 -8.23 4.47
CA SER A 24 8.45 -7.25 3.89
C SER A 24 8.23 -6.07 4.83
N TRP A 25 8.06 -6.31 6.14
CA TRP A 25 7.93 -5.25 7.15
C TRP A 25 9.14 -4.30 7.16
N LEU A 26 10.35 -4.87 7.14
CA LEU A 26 11.57 -4.07 7.12
C LEU A 26 11.74 -3.30 5.80
N SER A 27 11.35 -3.91 4.68
CA SER A 27 11.38 -3.26 3.35
C SER A 27 10.48 -2.03 3.33
N VAL A 28 9.26 -2.15 3.85
CA VAL A 28 8.30 -1.04 3.89
C VAL A 28 8.76 0.07 4.83
N LEU A 29 9.32 -0.27 6.00
CA LEU A 29 9.86 0.73 6.94
C LEU A 29 11.10 1.47 6.39
N LYS A 30 11.91 0.81 5.56
CA LYS A 30 13.15 1.37 5.02
C LYS A 30 12.98 2.19 3.74
N ASP A 31 11.76 2.37 3.22
CA ASP A 31 11.53 3.13 2.01
C ASP A 31 10.89 4.52 2.27
N PRO A 32 11.61 5.45 2.94
CA PRO A 32 11.11 6.80 3.22
C PRO A 32 10.97 7.65 1.96
N MET A 33 11.61 7.26 0.85
CA MET A 33 11.50 7.95 -0.44
C MET A 33 10.07 7.84 -0.96
N LEU A 34 9.50 6.62 -0.97
CA LEU A 34 8.15 6.37 -1.45
C LEU A 34 7.10 7.13 -0.62
N VAL A 35 7.28 7.15 0.71
CA VAL A 35 6.39 7.89 1.62
C VAL A 35 6.45 9.39 1.37
N LYS A 36 7.65 9.97 1.24
CA LYS A 36 7.83 11.41 0.98
C LYS A 36 7.20 11.86 -0.34
N VAL A 37 7.40 11.10 -1.42
CA VAL A 37 6.83 11.41 -2.74
C VAL A 37 5.30 11.39 -2.69
N ARG A 38 4.71 10.39 -2.02
CA ARG A 38 3.26 10.33 -1.83
C ARG A 38 2.73 11.52 -1.03
N LEU A 39 3.39 11.87 0.07
CA LEU A 39 2.97 12.99 0.92
C LEU A 39 2.97 14.32 0.15
N LEU A 40 4.01 14.56 -0.67
CA LEU A 40 4.11 15.75 -1.52
C LEU A 40 3.05 15.74 -2.63
N GLN A 41 2.82 14.61 -3.28
CA GLN A 41 1.81 14.47 -4.34
C GLN A 41 0.39 14.67 -3.80
N THR A 42 0.07 14.06 -2.67
CA THR A 42 -1.23 14.23 -2.00
C THR A 42 -1.41 15.68 -1.54
N ALA A 43 -0.38 16.33 -1.00
CA ALA A 43 -0.44 17.75 -0.63
C ALA A 43 -0.69 18.66 -1.84
N MET A 44 -0.05 18.42 -2.99
CA MET A 44 -0.30 19.17 -4.22
C MET A 44 -1.74 19.01 -4.71
N VAL A 45 -2.26 17.78 -4.74
CA VAL A 45 -3.64 17.51 -5.19
C VAL A 45 -4.66 18.11 -4.22
N ALA A 46 -4.43 17.98 -2.90
CA ALA A 46 -5.28 18.58 -1.88
C ALA A 46 -5.29 20.11 -2.00
N SER A 47 -4.13 20.74 -2.25
CA SER A 47 -4.04 22.19 -2.41
C SER A 47 -4.71 22.68 -3.70
N LEU A 48 -4.65 21.92 -4.79
CA LEU A 48 -5.34 22.24 -6.04
C LEU A 48 -6.87 22.18 -5.86
N ILE A 49 -7.37 21.08 -5.29
CA ILE A 49 -8.81 20.91 -5.03
C ILE A 49 -9.29 21.96 -4.03
N GLY A 50 -8.54 22.22 -2.97
CA GLY A 50 -8.84 23.24 -1.97
C GLY A 50 -8.94 24.65 -2.58
N SER A 51 -8.02 25.01 -3.47
CA SER A 51 -8.03 26.32 -4.13
C SER A 51 -9.17 26.50 -5.13
N ILE A 52 -9.58 25.44 -5.86
CA ILE A 52 -10.67 25.50 -6.84
C ILE A 52 -12.03 25.75 -6.18
N TYR A 53 -12.20 25.28 -4.94
CA TYR A 53 -13.48 25.29 -4.22
C TYR A 53 -13.51 26.22 -3.01
N PHE A 54 -12.48 27.07 -2.86
CA PHE A 54 -12.42 28.05 -1.77
C PHE A 54 -13.45 29.17 -2.00
N GLY A 55 -14.47 29.24 -1.15
CA GLY A 55 -15.51 30.28 -1.23
C GLY A 55 -16.85 29.83 -1.84
N GLN A 56 -17.13 28.53 -1.88
CA GLN A 56 -18.41 28.01 -2.39
C GLN A 56 -19.58 28.43 -1.50
N VAL A 57 -20.62 29.03 -2.10
CA VAL A 57 -21.89 29.35 -1.42
C VAL A 57 -22.71 28.06 -1.28
N LEU A 58 -23.32 27.86 -0.10
CA LEU A 58 -24.17 26.71 0.21
C LEU A 58 -25.54 26.82 -0.49
N ASP A 59 -25.53 26.69 -1.81
CA ASP A 59 -26.72 26.55 -2.65
C ASP A 59 -26.79 25.13 -3.26
N GLN A 60 -27.87 24.79 -3.96
CA GLN A 60 -28.07 23.48 -4.59
C GLN A 60 -26.91 23.13 -5.55
N ASP A 61 -26.39 24.11 -6.28
CA ASP A 61 -25.20 23.98 -7.12
C ASP A 61 -23.90 23.82 -6.29
N GLY A 62 -23.85 24.45 -5.11
CA GLY A 62 -22.74 24.32 -4.16
C GLY A 62 -22.61 22.89 -3.62
N VAL A 63 -23.74 22.25 -3.29
CA VAL A 63 -23.76 20.85 -2.82
C VAL A 63 -23.29 19.90 -3.92
N MET A 64 -23.72 20.11 -5.18
CA MET A 64 -23.25 19.30 -6.31
C MET A 64 -21.73 19.45 -6.50
N ASN A 65 -21.21 20.67 -6.34
CA ASN A 65 -19.79 20.94 -6.49
C ASN A 65 -18.94 20.31 -5.38
N ILE A 66 -19.43 20.34 -4.13
CA ILE A 66 -18.80 19.64 -3.00
C ILE A 66 -18.75 18.13 -3.26
N ASN A 67 -19.84 17.53 -3.73
CA ASN A 67 -19.87 16.10 -4.04
C ASN A 67 -18.87 15.74 -5.17
N GLY A 68 -18.79 16.57 -6.21
CA GLY A 68 -17.78 16.45 -7.26
C GLY A 68 -16.35 16.52 -6.73
N SER A 69 -16.09 17.43 -5.78
CA SER A 69 -14.78 17.57 -5.14
C SER A 69 -14.39 16.35 -4.30
N LEU A 70 -15.33 15.80 -3.52
CA LEU A 70 -15.11 14.59 -2.72
C LEU A 70 -14.85 13.38 -3.61
N PHE A 71 -15.60 13.24 -4.70
CA PHE A 71 -15.39 12.20 -5.69
C PHE A 71 -14.00 12.29 -6.34
N LEU A 72 -13.60 13.49 -6.77
CA LEU A 72 -12.28 13.72 -7.38
C LEU A 72 -11.14 13.45 -6.40
N PHE A 73 -11.31 13.84 -5.14
CA PHE A 73 -10.36 13.60 -4.06
C PHE A 73 -10.20 12.10 -3.77
N LEU A 74 -11.30 11.39 -3.52
CA LEU A 74 -11.30 9.95 -3.25
C LEU A 74 -10.71 9.15 -4.42
N THR A 75 -11.09 9.51 -5.65
CA THR A 75 -10.62 8.84 -6.85
C THR A 75 -9.11 9.04 -7.05
N ASN A 76 -8.61 10.27 -6.91
CA ASN A 76 -7.17 10.54 -6.99
C ASN A 76 -6.39 9.78 -5.90
N MET A 77 -6.88 9.80 -4.65
CA MET A 77 -6.22 9.11 -3.55
C MET A 77 -6.19 7.59 -3.77
N THR A 78 -7.28 7.02 -4.30
CA THR A 78 -7.37 5.60 -4.63
C THR A 78 -6.38 5.23 -5.73
N PHE A 79 -6.36 5.97 -6.84
CA PHE A 79 -5.41 5.72 -7.93
C PHE A 79 -3.95 5.85 -7.46
N GLN A 80 -3.61 6.87 -6.67
CA GLN A 80 -2.27 7.03 -6.12
C GLN A 80 -1.83 5.82 -5.29
N ASN A 81 -2.72 5.29 -4.45
CA ASN A 81 -2.42 4.08 -3.66
C ASN A 81 -2.24 2.85 -4.55
N VAL A 82 -3.13 2.63 -5.52
CA VAL A 82 -3.06 1.49 -6.45
C VAL A 82 -1.78 1.53 -7.28
N PHE A 83 -1.45 2.67 -7.89
CA PHE A 83 -0.23 2.83 -8.69
C PHE A 83 1.02 2.52 -7.89
N ALA A 84 1.05 2.93 -6.63
CA ALA A 84 2.22 2.71 -5.80
C ALA A 84 2.37 1.24 -5.38
N VAL A 85 1.27 0.53 -5.10
CA VAL A 85 1.30 -0.93 -4.89
C VAL A 85 1.76 -1.65 -6.15
N ILE A 86 1.25 -1.27 -7.32
CA ILE A 86 1.63 -1.87 -8.61
C ILE A 86 3.12 -1.66 -8.88
N ASN A 87 3.67 -0.47 -8.62
CA ASN A 87 5.09 -0.18 -8.84
C ASN A 87 5.99 -1.04 -7.95
N VAL A 88 5.68 -1.10 -6.64
CA VAL A 88 6.44 -1.93 -5.69
C VAL A 88 6.35 -3.41 -6.08
N PHE A 89 5.15 -3.89 -6.42
CA PHE A 89 4.96 -5.27 -6.85
C PHE A 89 5.72 -5.59 -8.15
N SER A 90 5.68 -4.69 -9.14
CA SER A 90 6.37 -4.88 -10.43
C SER A 90 7.89 -4.90 -10.26
N ALA A 91 8.43 -4.08 -9.36
CA ALA A 91 9.85 -4.07 -9.03
C ALA A 91 10.32 -5.38 -8.36
N GLU A 92 9.46 -6.01 -7.54
CA GLU A 92 9.79 -7.27 -6.86
C GLU A 92 9.49 -8.53 -7.67
N LEU A 93 8.61 -8.44 -8.67
CA LEU A 93 8.20 -9.54 -9.53
C LEU A 93 9.36 -10.36 -10.14
N PRO A 94 10.45 -9.77 -10.70
CA PRO A 94 11.55 -10.56 -11.26
C PRO A 94 12.29 -11.38 -10.20
N VAL A 95 12.44 -10.84 -8.98
CA VAL A 95 13.07 -11.54 -7.85
C VAL A 95 12.19 -12.71 -7.42
N PHE A 96 10.88 -12.47 -7.30
CA PHE A 96 9.90 -13.50 -6.97
C PHE A 96 9.91 -14.66 -7.99
N LEU A 97 9.94 -14.36 -9.30
CA LEU A 97 10.00 -15.40 -10.33
C LEU A 97 11.27 -16.24 -10.25
N ARG A 98 12.40 -15.63 -9.88
CA ARG A 98 13.67 -16.33 -9.67
C ARG A 98 13.58 -17.26 -8.45
N GLU A 99 13.09 -16.77 -7.33
CA GLU A 99 12.97 -17.52 -6.08
C GLU A 99 11.92 -18.65 -6.17
N LYS A 100 10.83 -18.44 -6.94
CA LYS A 100 9.85 -19.48 -7.28
C LYS A 100 10.47 -20.62 -8.09
N ARG A 101 11.29 -20.31 -9.10
CA ARG A 101 12.00 -21.32 -9.91
C ARG A 101 12.94 -22.18 -9.07
N SER A 102 13.55 -21.59 -8.04
CA SER A 102 14.41 -22.29 -7.06
C SER A 102 13.64 -23.05 -5.97
N ARG A 103 12.29 -23.09 -6.01
CA ARG A 103 11.42 -23.72 -4.98
C ARG A 103 11.76 -23.24 -3.56
N LEU A 104 12.03 -21.94 -3.41
CA LEU A 104 12.40 -21.37 -2.12
C LEU A 104 11.18 -21.20 -1.19
N TYR A 105 10.01 -20.85 -1.74
CA TYR A 105 8.74 -20.72 -1.02
C TYR A 105 7.52 -20.82 -1.95
N ARG A 106 6.34 -21.09 -1.37
CA ARG A 106 5.05 -21.17 -2.09
C ARG A 106 4.48 -19.78 -2.40
N VAL A 107 3.74 -19.67 -3.51
CA VAL A 107 3.08 -18.42 -3.94
C VAL A 107 2.07 -17.94 -2.90
N ASP A 108 1.30 -18.87 -2.32
CA ASP A 108 0.26 -18.57 -1.32
C ASP A 108 0.85 -17.90 -0.07
N THR A 109 1.99 -18.42 0.40
CA THR A 109 2.70 -17.91 1.58
C THR A 109 3.27 -16.52 1.33
N TYR A 110 3.77 -16.26 0.12
CA TYR A 110 4.28 -14.95 -0.27
C TYR A 110 3.15 -13.91 -0.36
N PHE A 111 2.04 -14.26 -1.01
CA PHE A 111 0.91 -13.35 -1.16
C PHE A 111 0.33 -12.97 0.21
N LEU A 112 0.01 -13.95 1.05
CA LEU A 112 -0.53 -13.70 2.38
C LEU A 112 0.47 -12.96 3.28
N GLY A 113 1.74 -13.36 3.27
CA GLY A 113 2.77 -12.72 4.10
C GLY A 113 2.98 -11.25 3.73
N LYS A 114 2.96 -10.94 2.44
CA LYS A 114 3.08 -9.57 1.95
C LYS A 114 1.83 -8.74 2.25
N THR A 115 0.64 -9.25 1.97
CA THR A 115 -0.63 -8.54 2.27
C THR A 115 -0.78 -8.26 3.77
N ILE A 116 -0.44 -9.21 4.64
CA ILE A 116 -0.50 -9.03 6.09
C ILE A 116 0.58 -8.07 6.59
N ALA A 117 1.77 -8.03 5.97
CA ALA A 117 2.81 -7.07 6.33
C ALA A 117 2.43 -5.63 5.92
N GLU A 118 1.70 -5.45 4.82
CA GLU A 118 1.30 -4.12 4.32
C GLU A 118 0.02 -3.58 4.97
N LEU A 119 -0.89 -4.48 5.40
CA LEU A 119 -2.18 -4.14 6.05
C LEU A 119 -2.07 -3.14 7.22
N PRO A 120 -1.16 -3.31 8.20
CA PRO A 120 -1.04 -2.41 9.33
C PRO A 120 -0.65 -1.00 8.91
N LEU A 121 0.20 -0.86 7.89
CA LEU A 121 0.58 0.43 7.33
C LEU A 121 -0.58 1.10 6.58
N PHE A 122 -1.34 0.32 5.81
CA PHE A 122 -2.53 0.83 5.13
C PHE A 122 -3.63 1.28 6.07
N ILE A 123 -3.73 0.69 7.27
CA ILE A 123 -4.72 1.09 8.28
C ILE A 123 -4.18 2.24 9.15
N ALA A 124 -2.93 2.15 9.61
CA ALA A 124 -2.35 3.12 10.54
C ALA A 124 -2.17 4.51 9.91
N VAL A 125 -1.76 4.60 8.63
CA VAL A 125 -1.56 5.90 7.96
C VAL A 125 -2.85 6.72 7.87
N PRO A 126 -3.96 6.22 7.31
CA PRO A 126 -5.21 6.97 7.28
C PRO A 126 -5.82 7.15 8.66
N PHE A 127 -5.67 6.20 9.60
CA PHE A 127 -6.20 6.32 10.97
C PHE A 127 -5.52 7.43 11.77
N VAL A 128 -4.19 7.55 11.66
CA VAL A 128 -3.44 8.68 12.25
C VAL A 128 -3.85 9.99 11.59
N PHE A 129 -4.02 10.00 10.26
CA PHE A 129 -4.46 11.19 9.54
C PHE A 129 -5.87 11.64 9.95
N THR A 130 -6.85 10.73 10.05
CA THR A 130 -8.21 11.07 10.51
C THR A 130 -8.24 11.45 11.99
N SER A 131 -7.46 10.79 12.85
CA SER A 131 -7.34 11.17 14.27
C SER A 131 -6.75 12.58 14.47
N ILE A 132 -5.86 13.03 13.59
CA ILE A 132 -5.28 14.39 13.67
C ILE A 132 -6.23 15.42 13.04
N THR A 133 -6.92 15.05 11.96
CA THR A 133 -7.82 15.96 11.23
C THR A 133 -9.14 16.18 11.96
N TYR A 134 -9.59 15.18 12.73
CA TYR A 134 -10.85 15.22 13.46
C TYR A 134 -10.57 14.97 14.96
N PRO A 135 -10.38 16.03 15.76
CA PRO A 135 -10.40 15.92 17.22
C PRO A 135 -11.78 15.51 17.75
#